data_AF-A0A9W5QL69-F1
#
_entry.id   AF-A0A9W5QL69-F1
#
_cell.length_a   1.000
_cell.length_b   1.000
_cell.length_c   1.000
_cell.angle_alpha   90.00
_cell.angle_beta   90.00
_cell.angle_gamma   90.00
#
_symmetry.space_group_name_H-M   'P 1'
#
loop_
_entity.id
_entity.type
_entity.pdbx_description
1 polymer ?
#
loop_
_entity_poly.entity_id
_entity_poly.type
_entity_poly.pdbx_seq_one_letter_code
_entity_poly.pdbx_strand_id
1 'polypeptide(L)' 'MKQSIIYHKIAEHCGVTERYIRMLDKKERSPSMEVAKKIADFLDESIEEIFFNPNTNETFVFERFYPKLIEGNASIRR' A
#
# COMPACT_ATOMS: atom_id res chain seq x y z
N MET A 1 9.16 10.86 -6.21
CA MET A 1 9.07 9.46 -6.67
C MET A 1 7.74 9.31 -7.43
N LYS A 2 7.69 8.71 -8.63
CA LYS A 2 6.41 8.55 -9.36
C LYS A 2 5.59 7.44 -8.68
N GLN A 3 4.29 7.63 -8.45
CA GLN A 3 3.35 6.64 -7.84
C GLN A 3 3.51 5.23 -8.43
N SER A 4 3.90 5.13 -9.71
CA SER A 4 4.23 3.86 -10.37
C SER A 4 5.26 3.01 -9.64
N ILE A 5 6.28 3.61 -9.01
CA ILE A 5 7.34 2.88 -8.29
C ILE A 5 6.78 2.24 -7.01
N ILE A 6 5.84 2.91 -6.35
CA ILE A 6 5.24 2.40 -5.11
C ILE A 6 4.33 1.22 -5.42
N TYR A 7 3.45 1.36 -6.42
CA TYR A 7 2.58 0.26 -6.83
C TYR A 7 3.36 -0.96 -7.28
N HIS A 8 4.46 -0.75 -8.01
CA HIS A 8 5.37 -1.82 -8.41
C HIS A 8 5.90 -2.60 -7.20
N LYS A 9 6.43 -1.90 -6.20
CA LYS A 9 7.01 -2.55 -5.00
C LYS A 9 5.98 -3.30 -4.17
N ILE A 10 4.80 -2.70 -3.95
CA ILE A 10 3.72 -3.38 -3.21
C ILE A 10 3.27 -4.62 -4.00
N ALA A 11 3.13 -4.51 -5.32
CA ALA A 11 2.71 -5.60 -6.18
C ALA A 11 3.71 -6.77 -6.15
N GLU A 12 5.00 -6.47 -6.27
CA GLU A 12 6.09 -7.43 -6.17
C GLU A 12 6.08 -8.14 -4.80
N HIS A 13 6.00 -7.38 -3.70
CA HIS A 13 5.95 -7.94 -2.35
C HIS A 13 4.73 -8.85 -2.13
N CYS A 14 3.58 -8.47 -2.69
CA CYS A 14 2.34 -9.21 -2.51
C CYS A 14 2.18 -10.40 -3.48
N GLY A 15 3.01 -10.49 -4.52
CA GLY A 15 2.88 -11.47 -5.60
C GLY A 15 1.65 -11.24 -6.47
N VAL A 16 1.29 -9.98 -6.72
CA VAL A 16 0.10 -9.56 -7.50
C VAL A 16 0.49 -8.56 -8.59
N THR A 17 -0.49 -8.11 -9.38
CA THR A 17 -0.23 -7.12 -10.43
C THR A 17 -0.30 -5.68 -9.91
N GLU A 18 0.49 -4.78 -10.50
CA GLU A 18 0.39 -3.33 -10.22
C GLU A 18 -1.02 -2.78 -10.44
N ARG A 19 -1.71 -3.29 -11.48
CA ARG A 19 -3.09 -2.91 -11.77
C ARG A 19 -3.99 -3.23 -10.59
N TYR A 20 -3.82 -4.42 -9.99
CA TYR A 20 -4.61 -4.81 -8.83
C TYR A 20 -4.35 -3.89 -7.63
N ILE A 21 -3.08 -3.58 -7.32
CA ILE A 21 -2.74 -2.61 -6.27
C ILE A 21 -3.38 -1.24 -6.53
N ARG A 22 -3.38 -0.75 -7.77
CA ARG A 22 -4.03 0.51 -8.13
C ARG A 22 -5.55 0.48 -7.91
N MET A 23 -6.19 -0.66 -8.15
CA MET A 23 -7.63 -0.84 -7.90
C MET A 23 -7.91 -0.86 -6.39
N LEU A 24 -7.04 -1.47 -5.58
CA LEU A 24 -7.13 -1.41 -4.12
C LEU A 24 -6.98 0.02 -3.61
N ASP A 25 -5.99 0.74 -4.15
CA ASP A 25 -5.70 2.12 -3.77
C ASP A 25 -6.93 3.02 -4.01
N LYS A 26 -7.57 2.87 -5.17
CA LYS A 26 -8.80 3.60 -5.53
C LYS A 26 -10.07 3.10 -4.86
N LYS A 27 -9.99 2.10 -3.97
CA LYS A 27 -11.15 1.43 -3.35
C LYS A 27 -12.12 0.79 -4.37
N GLU A 28 -11.65 0.52 -5.61
CA GLU A 28 -12.42 -0.17 -6.66
C GLU A 28 -12.55 -1.68 -6.37
N ARG A 29 -11.63 -2.23 -5.55
CA ARG A 29 -11.60 -3.62 -5.10
C ARG A 29 -11.20 -3.71 -3.64
N SER A 30 -11.66 -4.75 -2.98
CA SER A 30 -11.17 -5.16 -1.66
C SER A 30 -10.14 -6.28 -1.80
N PRO A 31 -9.05 -6.26 -1.01
CA PRO A 31 -8.06 -7.33 -1.05
C PRO A 31 -8.59 -8.63 -0.41
N SER A 32 -7.95 -9.76 -0.72
CA SER A 32 -8.07 -10.94 0.14
C SER A 32 -7.36 -10.68 1.48
N MET A 33 -7.68 -11.46 2.51
CA MET A 33 -7.03 -11.31 3.83
C MET A 33 -5.51 -11.50 3.75
N GLU A 34 -5.06 -12.44 2.91
CA GLU A 34 -3.62 -12.67 2.68
C GLU A 34 -2.95 -11.44 2.07
N VAL A 35 -3.54 -10.85 1.03
CA VAL A 35 -2.97 -9.65 0.39
C VAL A 35 -3.03 -8.46 1.34
N ALA A 36 -4.13 -8.28 2.07
CA ALA A 36 -4.28 -7.21 3.05
C ALA A 36 -3.15 -7.29 4.09
N LYS A 37 -2.87 -8.50 4.60
CA LYS A 37 -1.77 -8.73 5.54
C LYS A 37 -0.40 -8.41 4.94
N LYS A 38 -0.10 -8.87 3.72
CA LYS A 38 1.19 -8.56 3.07
C LYS A 38 1.37 -7.06 2.84
N ILE A 39 0.30 -6.34 2.49
CA ILE A 39 0.34 -4.87 2.35
C ILE A 39 0.60 -4.21 3.72
N ALA A 40 -0.06 -4.69 4.77
CA ALA A 40 0.14 -4.22 6.14
C ALA A 40 1.58 -4.42 6.62
N ASP A 41 2.14 -5.62 6.42
CA ASP A 41 3.53 -5.94 6.73
C ASP A 41 4.51 -5.06 5.93
N PHE A 42 4.23 -4.80 4.64
CA PHE A 42 5.06 -3.94 3.80
C PHE A 42 5.05 -2.46 4.23
N LEU A 43 3.92 -1.98 4.75
CA LEU A 43 3.75 -0.59 5.18
C LEU A 43 4.11 -0.36 6.65
N ASP A 44 4.40 -1.43 7.41
CA ASP A 44 4.59 -1.41 8.86
C ASP A 44 3.38 -0.79 9.58
N GLU A 45 2.18 -1.25 9.20
CA GLU A 45 0.89 -0.73 9.64
C GLU A 45 -0.10 -1.86 9.90
N SER A 46 -1.23 -1.58 10.56
CA SER A 46 -2.30 -2.57 10.71
C SER A 46 -3.24 -2.59 9.50
N ILE A 47 -3.89 -3.74 9.28
CA ILE A 47 -4.92 -3.88 8.23
C ILE A 47 -6.07 -2.91 8.48
N GLU A 48 -6.45 -2.74 9.76
CA GLU A 48 -7.49 -1.83 10.23
C GLU A 48 -7.18 -0.40 9.86
N GLU A 49 -5.95 0.04 10.12
CA GLU A 49 -5.50 1.37 9.79
C GLU A 49 -5.58 1.55 8.27
N ILE A 50 -5.03 0.62 7.48
CA ILE A 50 -4.98 0.76 6.02
C ILE A 50 -6.39 0.76 5.39
N PHE A 51 -7.22 -0.25 5.67
CA PHE A 51 -8.44 -0.51 4.90
C PHE A 51 -9.75 -0.15 5.61
N PHE A 52 -9.74 0.02 6.94
CA PHE A 52 -10.97 0.18 7.74
C PHE A 52 -11.04 1.52 8.49
N ASN A 53 -10.03 2.38 8.42
CA ASN A 53 -10.05 3.68 9.07
C ASN A 53 -11.12 4.59 8.43
N PRO A 54 -12.25 4.88 9.13
CA PRO A 54 -13.35 5.65 8.57
C PRO A 54 -13.10 7.16 8.64
N ASN A 55 -12.02 7.60 9.29
CA ASN A 55 -11.71 9.01 9.50
C ASN A 55 -11.01 9.65 8.30
N THR A 56 -10.83 8.90 7.20
CA THR A 56 -10.18 9.40 5.98
C THR A 56 -11.17 9.45 4.82
N ASN A 57 -11.46 10.65 4.33
CA ASN A 57 -12.18 10.87 3.06
C ASN A 57 -11.25 10.71 1.84
N GLU A 58 -10.18 9.92 1.99
CA GLU A 58 -9.17 9.75 0.96
C GLU A 58 -9.72 8.95 -0.22
N THR A 59 -9.51 9.48 -1.42
CA THR A 59 -9.81 8.81 -2.69
C THR A 59 -8.80 7.68 -2.96
N PHE A 60 -7.60 7.77 -2.36
CA PHE A 60 -6.49 6.83 -2.50
C PHE A 60 -6.03 6.33 -1.13
N VAL A 61 -6.12 5.02 -0.88
CA VAL A 61 -5.79 4.38 0.41
C VAL A 61 -4.32 4.56 0.81
N PHE A 62 -3.41 4.55 -0.17
CA PHE A 62 -1.97 4.49 0.09
C PHE A 62 -1.29 5.86 0.20
N GLU A 63 -1.99 6.94 -0.15
CA GLU A 63 -1.42 8.28 -0.26
C GLU A 63 -0.75 8.74 1.04
N ARG A 64 -1.39 8.49 2.18
CA ARG A 64 -0.89 8.78 3.53
C ARG A 64 0.38 8.03 3.93
N PHE A 65 0.70 6.92 3.26
CA PHE A 65 1.92 6.14 3.53
C PHE A 65 3.07 6.50 2.59
N TYR A 66 2.84 7.34 1.58
CA TYR A 66 3.89 7.73 0.64
C TYR A 66 5.11 8.37 1.33
N PRO A 67 5.00 9.20 2.37
CA PRO A 67 6.16 9.68 3.12
C PRO A 67 7.00 8.52 3.70
N LYS A 68 6.35 7.54 4.34
CA LYS A 68 7.02 6.34 4.91
C LYS A 68 7.69 5.50 3.83
N LEU A 69 7.04 5.36 2.68
CA LEU A 69 7.55 4.63 1.52
C LEU A 69 8.75 5.32 0.85
N ILE A 70 8.82 6.65 0.97
CA ILE A 70 9.96 7.44 0.50
C ILE A 70 11.14 7.31 1.49
N GLU A 71 10.87 7.40 2.79
CA GLU A 71 11.91 7.33 3.85
C GLU A 71 12.46 5.93 4.09
N GLY A 72 11.63 4.87 4.03
CA GLY A 72 12.07 3.48 4.17
C GLY A 72 13.11 3.05 3.13
N ASN A 73 13.18 3.73 1.97
CA ASN A 73 14.23 3.52 0.97
C ASN A 73 15.61 4.07 1.36
N ALA A 74 15.71 4.92 2.39
CA ALA A 74 17.00 5.35 2.94
C ALA A 74 17.60 4.29 3.86
N SER A 75 16.76 3.51 4.56
CA SER A 75 17.19 2.50 5.55
C SER A 75 17.49 1.13 4.95
N ILE A 76 16.94 0.79 3.77
CA ILE A 76 17.22 -0.48 3.05
C ILE A 76 18.57 -0.43 2.28
N ARG A 77 19.34 0.67 2.40
CA ARG A 77 20.70 0.81 1.84
C ARG A 77 21.84 0.53 2.83
N ARG A 78 21.59 -0.13 3.96
CA ARG A 78 22.65 -0.57 4.88
C ARG A 78 22.73 -2.08 4.98
#